data_AF-A0A3Q8WE78-F1
#
_entry.id   AF-A0A3Q8WE78-F1
#
_cell.length_a   1.000
_cell.length_b   1.000
_cell.length_c   1.000
_cell.angle_alpha   90.00
_cell.angle_beta   90.00
_cell.angle_gamma   90.00
#
_symmetry.space_group_name_H-M   'P 1'
#
loop_
_entity.id
_entity.type
_entity.pdbx_description
1 polymer ?
#
loop_
_entity_poly.entity_id
_entity_poly.type
_entity_poly.pdbx_seq_one_letter_code
_entity_poly.pdbx_strand_id
1 'polypeptide(L)'
;MYGRLRFDDLVVVLPGIGGSTLHRGGVPVWKPPLALGGPLRRSGRALEALAGEPGLLDDPEHDDGIVASGLIGLPVAIPGLAKLNQYGRLRRALRERFDLAPGDCAVDGPPANYFEFAYDWRRDNRVSALRLKTFLDRELPKWARTLPYGRPKTVLVCHSMGGLVAKYYLDVLGGWEHCRALITFGTPFRGSLPALDFLANGVRVLGTRLNAVSDVLGAFTSVHQLLPRYPVLLDQRPGTPPGQRPGHVHLSPVRLGTLDPARATAAYQDFHRRMDTHSPGPAAPLLPVVGYGHRTAQTAVFDGTRLRITTDPAALGADRRQFATGDRSVPAVAAIPVELSERSTWGWENATHSTIHATDDVLARLLRLLAFGGNVLADLQAPGDPAPGTDGVRGVFPLAPDPHALGLEVDDVHAAGRPVVVTCRGHGVTAGPHPPTLTLSPPCPPDRVTLDEDEGAARWTVTGLAPGTHEVTVSFAGRAVSDFFEVW
;
A
#
# COMPACT_ATOMS: atom_id res chain seq x y z
N MET A 1 -12.76 -30.95 -10.75
CA MET A 1 -12.08 -29.77 -11.32
C MET A 1 -13.16 -28.78 -11.69
N TYR A 2 -13.39 -27.74 -10.88
CA TYR A 2 -14.42 -26.74 -11.20
C TYR A 2 -13.91 -25.88 -12.36
N GLY A 3 -14.75 -25.63 -13.38
CA GLY A 3 -14.39 -24.78 -14.53
C GLY A 3 -14.12 -23.33 -14.10
N ARG A 4 -13.29 -22.62 -14.88
CA ARG A 4 -13.05 -21.18 -14.69
C ARG A 4 -14.35 -20.39 -14.89
N LEU A 5 -14.56 -19.36 -14.08
CA LEU A 5 -15.72 -18.48 -14.17
C LEU A 5 -15.53 -17.44 -15.28
N ARG A 6 -16.53 -17.28 -16.15
CA ARG A 6 -16.53 -16.19 -17.13
C ARG A 6 -16.56 -14.83 -16.42
N PHE A 7 -15.80 -13.86 -16.95
CA PHE A 7 -15.73 -12.50 -16.41
C PHE A 7 -15.76 -11.48 -17.54
N ASP A 8 -16.84 -10.69 -17.64
CA ASP A 8 -17.08 -9.81 -18.78
C ASP A 8 -16.46 -8.40 -18.62
N ASP A 9 -16.16 -7.96 -17.40
CA ASP A 9 -15.51 -6.67 -17.13
C ASP A 9 -13.97 -6.75 -17.30
N LEU A 10 -13.29 -5.62 -17.45
CA LEU A 10 -11.82 -5.56 -17.42
C LEU A 10 -11.34 -5.61 -15.97
N VAL A 11 -10.34 -6.44 -15.65
CA VAL A 11 -9.64 -6.41 -14.37
C VAL A 11 -8.26 -5.79 -14.57
N VAL A 12 -8.01 -4.66 -13.91
CA VAL A 12 -6.70 -3.98 -13.99
C VAL A 12 -6.09 -3.89 -12.60
N VAL A 13 -4.88 -4.44 -12.46
CA VAL A 13 -4.15 -4.46 -11.19
C VAL A 13 -3.13 -3.33 -11.17
N LEU A 14 -3.19 -2.47 -10.15
CA LEU A 14 -2.24 -1.37 -9.95
C LEU A 14 -1.38 -1.60 -8.69
N PRO A 15 -0.05 -1.61 -8.83
CA PRO A 15 0.85 -1.82 -7.69
C PRO A 15 1.06 -0.55 -6.85
N GLY A 16 1.66 -0.73 -5.67
CA GLY A 16 2.19 0.35 -4.83
C GLY A 16 3.52 0.94 -5.32
N ILE A 17 4.05 1.91 -4.57
CA ILE A 17 5.36 2.53 -4.82
C ILE A 17 6.48 1.48 -4.81
N GLY A 18 7.27 1.39 -5.89
CA GLY A 18 8.27 0.33 -6.07
C GLY A 18 7.73 -0.99 -6.62
N GLY A 19 6.42 -1.12 -6.81
CA GLY A 19 5.79 -2.36 -7.24
C GLY A 19 5.81 -2.61 -8.75
N SER A 20 6.27 -1.63 -9.54
CA SER A 20 6.60 -1.81 -10.96
C SER A 20 8.11 -1.97 -11.14
N THR A 21 8.51 -2.87 -12.03
CA THR A 21 9.88 -2.93 -12.55
C THR A 21 10.14 -1.78 -13.52
N LEU A 22 11.31 -1.14 -13.43
CA LEU A 22 11.72 -0.02 -14.25
C LEU A 22 13.00 -0.36 -15.03
N HIS A 23 13.02 -0.02 -16.32
CA HIS A 23 14.16 -0.27 -17.21
C HIS A 23 14.55 0.99 -17.97
N ARG A 24 15.85 1.17 -18.22
CA ARG A 24 16.39 2.22 -19.11
C ARG A 24 17.11 1.54 -20.26
N GLY A 25 16.67 1.77 -21.50
CA GLY A 25 17.25 1.13 -22.69
C GLY A 25 17.32 -0.42 -22.59
N GLY A 26 16.29 -1.04 -22.00
CA GLY A 26 16.23 -2.49 -21.76
C GLY A 26 17.02 -3.00 -20.54
N VAL A 27 17.82 -2.16 -19.88
CA VAL A 27 18.57 -2.52 -18.66
C VAL A 27 17.70 -2.24 -17.43
N PRO A 28 17.50 -3.20 -16.52
CA PRO A 28 16.73 -2.97 -15.29
C PRO A 28 17.47 -1.97 -14.39
N VAL A 29 16.83 -0.83 -14.11
CA VAL A 29 17.28 0.16 -13.11
C VAL A 29 16.57 -0.04 -11.78
N TRP A 30 15.37 -0.63 -11.80
CA TRP A 30 14.67 -1.13 -10.62
C TRP A 30 14.01 -2.47 -10.93
N LYS A 31 14.62 -3.54 -10.43
CA LYS A 31 14.08 -4.90 -10.46
C LYS A 31 14.75 -5.66 -9.31
N PRO A 32 13.99 -6.19 -8.34
CA PRO A 32 14.58 -7.01 -7.28
C PRO A 32 15.35 -8.18 -7.92
N PRO A 33 16.64 -8.38 -7.61
CA PRO A 33 17.39 -9.50 -8.18
C PRO A 33 16.83 -10.83 -7.66
N LEU A 34 16.83 -11.84 -8.54
CA LEU A 34 16.31 -13.19 -8.26
C LEU A 34 17.11 -13.99 -7.23
N ALA A 35 18.32 -13.54 -6.90
CA ALA A 35 19.19 -14.16 -5.91
C ALA A 35 20.39 -13.24 -5.63
N LEU A 36 20.98 -13.45 -4.45
CA LEU A 36 22.30 -13.02 -3.96
C LEU A 36 22.29 -11.78 -3.06
N GLY A 37 22.59 -12.04 -1.78
CA GLY A 37 23.14 -11.08 -0.83
C GLY A 37 24.37 -10.36 -1.38
N GLY A 38 24.12 -9.34 -2.18
CA GLY A 38 25.11 -8.37 -2.61
C GLY A 38 25.19 -7.24 -1.60
N PRO A 39 26.39 -6.70 -1.33
CA PRO A 39 26.59 -5.66 -0.31
C PRO A 39 25.71 -4.44 -0.59
N LEU A 40 25.29 -3.73 0.47
CA LEU A 40 24.56 -2.43 0.50
C LEU A 40 24.84 -1.52 -0.72
N ARG A 41 26.09 -1.50 -1.19
CA ARG A 41 26.58 -0.73 -2.34
C ARG A 41 25.88 -1.02 -3.67
N ARG A 42 25.36 -2.24 -3.91
CA ARG A 42 24.65 -2.56 -5.16
C ARG A 42 23.24 -1.97 -5.18
N SER A 43 22.51 -2.03 -4.06
CA SER A 43 21.19 -1.39 -3.92
C SER A 43 21.27 0.14 -3.92
N GLY A 44 22.33 0.71 -3.34
CA GLY A 44 22.61 2.15 -3.41
C GLY A 44 22.80 2.65 -4.86
N ARG A 45 23.61 1.93 -5.66
CA ARG A 45 23.79 2.27 -7.10
C ARG A 45 22.52 2.08 -7.95
N ALA A 46 21.69 1.09 -7.63
CA ALA A 46 20.41 0.89 -8.31
C ALA A 46 19.43 2.05 -8.00
N LEU A 47 19.38 2.51 -6.75
CA LEU A 47 18.58 3.68 -6.36
C LEU A 47 19.14 4.99 -6.93
N GLU A 48 20.46 5.16 -6.99
CA GLU A 48 21.08 6.29 -7.70
C GLU A 48 20.74 6.29 -9.21
N ALA A 49 20.64 5.12 -9.83
CA ALA A 49 20.26 5.00 -11.24
C ALA A 49 18.80 5.45 -11.53
N LEU A 50 17.97 5.56 -10.48
CA LEU A 50 16.60 6.07 -10.58
C LEU A 50 16.52 7.59 -10.55
N ALA A 51 17.64 8.27 -10.30
CA ALA A 51 17.71 9.73 -10.36
C ALA A 51 17.21 10.23 -11.72
N GLY A 52 16.48 11.34 -11.66
CA GLY A 52 16.01 12.11 -12.80
C GLY A 52 15.96 13.58 -12.42
N GLU A 53 15.85 14.45 -13.42
CA GLU A 53 15.75 15.89 -13.24
C GLU A 53 14.44 16.22 -12.48
N PRO A 54 14.52 16.76 -11.25
CA PRO A 54 13.34 17.04 -10.44
C PRO A 54 12.45 18.08 -11.14
N GLY A 55 11.14 17.82 -11.24
CA GLY A 55 10.18 18.68 -11.94
C GLY A 55 9.97 18.32 -13.42
N LEU A 56 10.98 17.79 -14.12
CA LEU A 56 10.77 17.20 -15.46
C LEU A 56 10.05 15.85 -15.37
N LEU A 57 10.26 15.09 -14.28
CA LEU A 57 9.49 13.87 -14.01
C LEU A 57 7.97 14.12 -13.81
N ASP A 58 7.57 15.37 -13.57
CA ASP A 58 6.16 15.77 -13.39
C ASP A 58 5.49 16.10 -14.73
N ASP A 59 6.27 16.29 -15.79
CA ASP A 59 5.77 16.52 -17.14
C ASP A 59 5.36 15.17 -17.78
N PRO A 60 4.08 15.01 -18.19
CA PRO A 60 3.63 13.79 -18.86
C PRO A 60 4.33 13.52 -20.20
N GLU A 61 4.79 14.55 -20.90
CA GLU A 61 5.45 14.47 -22.21
C GLU A 61 6.97 14.26 -22.09
N HIS A 62 7.54 14.44 -20.91
CA HIS A 62 8.97 14.24 -20.70
C HIS A 62 9.34 12.76 -20.70
N ASP A 63 10.22 12.37 -21.61
CA ASP A 63 10.84 11.05 -21.67
C ASP A 63 12.26 11.09 -21.08
N ASP A 64 12.47 10.41 -19.94
CA ASP A 64 13.79 10.26 -19.29
C ASP A 64 14.43 8.90 -19.61
N GLY A 65 13.89 8.18 -20.61
CA GLY A 65 14.33 6.88 -21.07
C GLY A 65 14.01 5.72 -20.11
N ILE A 66 13.31 5.99 -19.00
CA ILE A 66 12.87 4.96 -18.05
C ILE A 66 11.42 4.57 -18.32
N VAL A 67 11.22 3.27 -18.49
CA VAL A 67 9.92 2.67 -18.78
C VAL A 67 9.55 1.63 -17.73
N ALA A 68 8.28 1.62 -17.33
CA ALA A 68 7.71 0.58 -16.49
C ALA A 68 7.30 -0.61 -17.36
N SER A 69 7.71 -1.82 -17.00
CA SER A 69 7.59 -3.00 -17.88
C SER A 69 6.80 -4.17 -17.28
N GLY A 70 6.36 -4.08 -16.03
CA GLY A 70 5.63 -5.14 -15.36
C GLY A 70 5.68 -5.01 -13.84
N LEU A 71 4.81 -5.75 -13.16
CA LEU A 71 4.77 -5.80 -11.70
C LEU A 71 5.92 -6.65 -11.15
N ILE A 72 6.41 -6.33 -9.96
CA ILE A 72 7.45 -7.11 -9.30
C ILE A 72 7.00 -8.56 -9.05
N GLY A 73 7.87 -9.51 -9.39
CA GLY A 73 7.67 -10.94 -9.17
C GLY A 73 8.30 -11.47 -7.89
N LEU A 74 9.01 -10.62 -7.14
CA LEU A 74 9.62 -10.93 -5.86
C LEU A 74 9.36 -9.78 -4.88
N PRO A 75 9.36 -10.03 -3.56
CA PRO A 75 9.21 -8.96 -2.58
C PRO A 75 10.32 -7.91 -2.73
N VAL A 76 10.01 -6.67 -2.37
CA VAL A 76 10.95 -5.55 -2.41
C VAL A 76 10.76 -4.64 -1.21
N ALA A 77 11.87 -4.18 -0.65
CA ALA A 77 11.90 -3.11 0.35
C ALA A 77 12.49 -1.84 -0.29
N ILE A 78 11.76 -0.73 -0.17
CA ILE A 78 12.29 0.62 -0.34
C ILE A 78 12.66 1.14 1.06
N PRO A 79 13.96 1.25 1.38
CA PRO A 79 14.41 1.61 2.72
C PRO A 79 13.75 2.90 3.26
N GLY A 80 13.11 2.79 4.43
CA GLY A 80 12.46 3.92 5.12
C GLY A 80 11.14 4.38 4.51
N LEU A 81 10.64 3.74 3.45
CA LEU A 81 9.42 4.18 2.77
C LEU A 81 8.33 3.10 2.69
N ALA A 82 8.66 1.91 2.16
CA ALA A 82 7.66 0.87 1.93
C ALA A 82 8.27 -0.53 1.79
N LYS A 83 7.48 -1.55 2.12
CA LYS A 83 7.71 -2.96 1.81
C LYS A 83 6.54 -3.49 0.99
N LEU A 84 6.81 -4.15 -0.14
CA LEU A 84 5.80 -4.78 -0.98
C LEU A 84 6.11 -6.25 -1.22
N ASN A 85 5.15 -7.15 -1.00
CA ASN A 85 5.23 -8.52 -1.45
C ASN A 85 5.01 -8.59 -2.97
N GLN A 86 5.34 -9.72 -3.58
CA GLN A 86 5.14 -9.95 -5.00
C GLN A 86 3.66 -10.04 -5.40
N TYR A 87 3.35 -9.60 -6.62
CA TYR A 87 1.99 -9.69 -7.17
C TYR A 87 1.67 -11.05 -7.81
N GLY A 88 2.62 -12.00 -7.78
CA GLY A 88 2.47 -13.32 -8.39
C GLY A 88 1.35 -14.16 -7.79
N ARG A 89 1.11 -14.08 -6.47
CA ARG A 89 0.00 -14.78 -5.81
C ARG A 89 -1.36 -14.27 -6.28
N LEU A 90 -1.54 -12.95 -6.33
CA LEU A 90 -2.76 -12.31 -6.84
C LEU A 90 -3.02 -12.66 -8.31
N ARG A 91 -2.01 -12.51 -9.18
CA ARG A 91 -2.10 -12.90 -10.60
C ARG A 91 -2.56 -14.34 -10.77
N ARG A 92 -1.93 -15.27 -10.03
CA ARG A 92 -2.26 -16.69 -10.10
C ARG A 92 -3.70 -16.94 -9.65
N ALA A 93 -4.10 -16.41 -8.50
CA ALA A 93 -5.45 -16.57 -7.95
C ALA A 93 -6.54 -16.09 -8.92
N LEU A 94 -6.37 -14.92 -9.55
CA LEU A 94 -7.30 -14.37 -10.53
C LEU A 94 -7.42 -15.28 -11.76
N ARG A 95 -6.28 -15.68 -12.34
CA ARG A 95 -6.24 -16.50 -13.58
C ARG A 95 -6.65 -17.96 -13.38
N GLU A 96 -6.51 -18.47 -12.17
CA GLU A 96 -7.01 -19.81 -11.81
C GLU A 96 -8.53 -19.81 -11.61
N ARG A 97 -9.09 -18.71 -11.09
CA ARG A 97 -10.52 -18.61 -10.80
C ARG A 97 -11.37 -18.19 -12.00
N PHE A 98 -10.86 -17.26 -12.82
CA PHE A 98 -11.62 -16.61 -13.88
C PHE A 98 -11.03 -16.88 -15.26
N ASP A 99 -11.89 -16.92 -16.26
CA ASP A 99 -11.51 -16.98 -17.67
C ASP A 99 -11.10 -15.59 -18.15
N LEU A 100 -9.84 -15.25 -17.83
CA LEU A 100 -9.24 -13.96 -18.13
C LEU A 100 -8.26 -14.08 -19.30
N ALA A 101 -8.49 -13.30 -20.34
CA ALA A 101 -7.56 -13.05 -21.43
C ALA A 101 -6.53 -11.99 -20.97
N PRO A 102 -5.25 -12.38 -20.76
CA PRO A 102 -4.21 -11.44 -20.37
C PRO A 102 -3.78 -10.58 -21.57
N GLY A 103 -3.60 -9.27 -21.35
CA GLY A 103 -2.99 -8.36 -22.31
C GLY A 103 -1.72 -7.70 -21.75
N ASP A 104 -0.98 -7.03 -22.64
CA ASP A 104 0.20 -6.24 -22.30
C ASP A 104 -0.15 -4.75 -22.38
N CYS A 105 0.14 -3.99 -21.32
CA CYS A 105 -0.12 -2.55 -21.31
C CYS A 105 0.76 -1.78 -22.32
N ALA A 106 1.96 -2.30 -22.62
CA ALA A 106 2.96 -1.64 -23.46
C ALA A 106 2.73 -1.83 -24.96
N VAL A 107 1.91 -2.80 -25.37
CA VAL A 107 1.68 -3.15 -26.79
C VAL A 107 0.19 -3.17 -27.08
N ASP A 108 -0.22 -2.62 -28.23
CA ASP A 108 -1.61 -2.76 -28.69
C ASP A 108 -1.83 -4.17 -29.27
N GLY A 109 -2.18 -5.09 -28.39
CA GLY A 109 -2.46 -6.49 -28.72
C GLY A 109 -3.93 -6.77 -29.05
N PRO A 110 -4.32 -8.05 -29.20
CA PRO A 110 -5.72 -8.44 -29.36
C PRO A 110 -6.58 -8.01 -28.15
N PRO A 111 -7.93 -8.03 -28.26
CA PRO A 111 -8.80 -7.75 -27.12
C PRO A 111 -8.49 -8.65 -25.92
N ALA A 112 -8.36 -8.04 -24.74
CA ALA A 112 -8.06 -8.71 -23.49
C ALA A 112 -8.86 -8.07 -22.35
N ASN A 113 -9.04 -8.78 -21.23
CA ASN A 113 -9.81 -8.32 -20.06
C ASN A 113 -9.05 -8.44 -18.74
N TYR A 114 -7.75 -8.74 -18.78
CA TYR A 114 -6.90 -8.72 -17.61
C TYR A 114 -5.56 -8.05 -17.90
N PHE A 115 -5.21 -7.06 -17.08
CA PHE A 115 -4.00 -6.28 -17.24
C PHE A 115 -3.31 -6.01 -15.91
N GLU A 116 -1.98 -6.08 -15.93
CA GLU A 116 -1.13 -5.59 -14.86
C GLU A 116 -0.58 -4.23 -15.27
N PHE A 117 -1.11 -3.15 -14.69
CA PHE A 117 -0.77 -1.80 -15.07
C PHE A 117 0.47 -1.32 -14.33
N ALA A 118 1.64 -1.64 -14.88
CA ALA A 118 2.91 -1.12 -14.41
C ALA A 118 3.05 0.37 -14.78
N TYR A 119 3.43 1.19 -13.81
CA TYR A 119 3.68 2.62 -13.99
C TYR A 119 4.98 3.06 -13.33
N ASP A 120 5.50 4.20 -13.76
CA ASP A 120 6.70 4.82 -13.20
C ASP A 120 6.38 5.50 -11.87
N TRP A 121 6.60 4.77 -10.78
CA TRP A 121 6.28 5.19 -9.42
C TRP A 121 7.14 6.35 -8.90
N ARG A 122 8.14 6.83 -9.66
CA ARG A 122 8.95 8.01 -9.34
C ARG A 122 8.23 9.32 -9.69
N ARG A 123 7.38 9.27 -10.71
CA ARG A 123 6.72 10.45 -11.29
C ARG A 123 5.52 10.88 -10.47
N ASP A 124 5.05 12.10 -10.73
CA ASP A 124 3.76 12.57 -10.25
C ASP A 124 2.65 11.53 -10.57
N ASN A 125 1.84 11.19 -9.56
CA ASN A 125 0.74 10.24 -9.73
C ASN A 125 -0.30 10.72 -10.77
N ARG A 126 -0.38 12.02 -11.06
CA ARG A 126 -1.20 12.59 -12.15
C ARG A 126 -0.74 12.12 -13.52
N VAL A 127 0.57 12.03 -13.76
CA VAL A 127 1.14 11.50 -15.01
C VAL A 127 0.75 10.03 -15.16
N SER A 128 0.86 9.25 -14.09
CA SER A 128 0.46 7.84 -14.09
C SER A 128 -1.06 7.67 -14.30
N ALA A 129 -1.89 8.56 -13.75
CA ALA A 129 -3.34 8.55 -13.94
C ALA A 129 -3.75 8.92 -15.37
N LEU A 130 -3.06 9.87 -16.01
CA LEU A 130 -3.25 10.19 -17.43
C LEU A 130 -2.89 8.99 -18.31
N ARG A 131 -1.77 8.31 -18.03
CA ARG A 131 -1.39 7.07 -18.73
C ARG A 131 -2.44 5.96 -18.53
N LEU A 132 -2.99 5.82 -17.33
CA LEU A 132 -4.08 4.87 -17.06
C LEU A 132 -5.32 5.21 -17.88
N LYS A 133 -5.69 6.50 -17.96
CA LYS A 133 -6.80 6.96 -18.80
C LYS A 133 -6.58 6.60 -20.27
N THR A 134 -5.45 6.99 -20.85
CA THR A 134 -5.12 6.68 -22.25
C THR A 134 -5.18 5.18 -22.54
N PHE A 135 -4.67 4.38 -21.60
CA PHE A 135 -4.72 2.92 -21.69
C PHE A 135 -6.16 2.39 -21.67
N LEU A 136 -6.99 2.82 -20.71
CA LEU A 136 -8.37 2.34 -20.59
C LEU A 136 -9.28 2.83 -21.72
N ASP A 137 -9.09 4.06 -22.20
CA ASP A 137 -9.79 4.61 -23.37
C ASP A 137 -9.53 3.79 -24.64
N ARG A 138 -8.37 3.13 -24.73
CA ARG A 138 -8.00 2.20 -25.82
C ARG A 138 -8.58 0.81 -25.60
N GLU A 139 -8.35 0.23 -24.43
CA GLU A 139 -8.62 -1.20 -24.17
C GLU A 139 -10.10 -1.51 -23.93
N LEU A 140 -10.83 -0.66 -23.19
CA LEU A 140 -12.22 -0.96 -22.83
C LEU A 140 -13.14 -1.03 -24.06
N PRO A 141 -13.09 -0.09 -25.03
CA PRO A 141 -13.87 -0.23 -26.27
C PRO A 141 -13.43 -1.43 -27.11
N LYS A 142 -12.14 -1.79 -27.08
CA LYS A 142 -11.60 -2.95 -27.80
C LYS A 142 -12.20 -4.25 -27.26
N TRP A 143 -12.27 -4.39 -25.93
CA TRP A 143 -12.92 -5.52 -25.29
C TRP A 143 -14.44 -5.52 -25.49
N ALA A 144 -15.11 -4.35 -25.40
CA ALA A 144 -16.56 -4.27 -25.60
C ALA A 144 -17.02 -4.84 -26.96
N ARG A 145 -16.20 -4.75 -28.01
CA ARG A 145 -16.49 -5.34 -29.33
C ARG A 145 -16.57 -6.88 -29.32
N THR A 146 -15.97 -7.56 -28.34
CA THR A 146 -16.07 -9.02 -28.19
C THR A 146 -17.36 -9.46 -27.52
N LEU A 147 -18.16 -8.51 -27.00
CA LEU A 147 -19.39 -8.74 -26.24
C LEU A 147 -20.58 -8.05 -26.93
N PRO A 148 -21.26 -8.69 -27.91
CA PRO A 148 -22.31 -8.06 -28.74
C PRO A 148 -23.45 -7.39 -27.97
N TYR A 149 -23.72 -7.84 -26.74
CA TYR A 149 -24.75 -7.29 -25.85
C TYR A 149 -24.19 -6.82 -24.49
N GLY A 150 -22.86 -6.90 -24.32
CA GLY A 150 -22.20 -6.54 -23.07
C GLY A 150 -21.93 -5.04 -22.99
N ARG A 151 -21.99 -4.51 -21.78
CA ARG A 151 -21.49 -3.16 -21.46
C ARG A 151 -20.40 -3.30 -20.41
N PRO A 152 -19.21 -3.81 -20.81
CA PRO A 152 -18.15 -4.02 -19.86
C PRO A 152 -17.71 -2.69 -19.26
N LYS A 153 -17.26 -2.76 -18.01
CA LYS A 153 -16.61 -1.69 -17.29
C LYS A 153 -15.28 -2.19 -16.74
N THR A 154 -14.54 -1.30 -16.10
CA THR A 154 -13.26 -1.63 -15.47
C THR A 154 -13.44 -1.89 -13.98
N VAL A 155 -12.85 -2.98 -13.47
CA VAL A 155 -12.63 -3.24 -12.05
C VAL A 155 -11.15 -2.98 -11.77
N LEU A 156 -10.89 -1.98 -10.94
CA LEU A 156 -9.54 -1.58 -10.55
C LEU A 156 -9.19 -2.25 -9.21
N VAL A 157 -8.14 -3.06 -9.20
CA VAL A 157 -7.63 -3.74 -8.00
C VAL A 157 -6.27 -3.14 -7.65
N CYS A 158 -6.25 -2.30 -6.62
CA CYS A 158 -5.10 -1.45 -6.35
C CYS A 158 -4.46 -1.75 -4.99
N HIS A 159 -3.14 -1.66 -4.93
CA HIS A 159 -2.37 -1.77 -3.70
C HIS A 159 -1.66 -0.45 -3.40
N SER A 160 -1.72 0.00 -2.14
CA SER A 160 -0.94 1.15 -1.65
C SER A 160 -1.09 2.37 -2.56
N MET A 161 0.00 3.00 -3.01
CA MET A 161 -0.02 4.19 -3.88
C MET A 161 -0.81 4.01 -5.19
N GLY A 162 -0.92 2.78 -5.73
CA GLY A 162 -1.70 2.52 -6.94
C GLY A 162 -3.18 2.91 -6.80
N GLY A 163 -3.72 2.87 -5.58
CA GLY A 163 -5.10 3.31 -5.32
C GLY A 163 -5.27 4.83 -5.44
N LEU A 164 -4.22 5.62 -5.21
CA LEU A 164 -4.24 7.07 -5.43
C LEU A 164 -4.23 7.41 -6.93
N VAL A 165 -3.45 6.68 -7.73
CA VAL A 165 -3.44 6.79 -9.21
C VAL A 165 -4.83 6.49 -9.77
N ALA A 166 -5.42 5.37 -9.35
CA ALA A 166 -6.76 4.98 -9.75
C ALA A 166 -7.81 6.00 -9.31
N LYS A 167 -7.79 6.44 -8.05
CA LYS A 167 -8.74 7.42 -7.53
C LYS A 167 -8.66 8.76 -8.28
N TYR A 168 -7.47 9.24 -8.61
CA TYR A 168 -7.31 10.46 -9.43
C TYR A 168 -7.91 10.29 -10.83
N TYR A 169 -7.68 9.14 -11.47
CA TYR A 169 -8.31 8.82 -12.75
C TYR A 169 -9.85 8.87 -12.66
N LEU A 170 -10.43 8.29 -11.61
CA LEU A 170 -11.88 8.26 -11.43
C LEU A 170 -12.46 9.65 -11.14
N ASP A 171 -11.91 10.34 -10.15
CA ASP A 171 -12.54 11.54 -9.59
C ASP A 171 -12.21 12.82 -10.36
N VAL A 172 -11.02 12.87 -10.97
CA VAL A 172 -10.51 14.09 -11.63
C VAL A 172 -10.52 13.96 -13.16
N LEU A 173 -10.20 12.78 -13.69
CA LEU A 173 -10.12 12.55 -15.14
C LEU A 173 -11.40 11.95 -15.75
N GLY A 174 -12.47 11.81 -14.95
CA GLY A 174 -13.77 11.34 -15.41
C GLY A 174 -13.90 9.82 -15.59
N GLY A 175 -12.93 9.04 -15.08
CA GLY A 175 -12.92 7.59 -15.22
C GLY A 175 -14.07 6.84 -14.55
N TRP A 176 -14.80 7.51 -13.65
CA TRP A 176 -15.91 6.93 -12.89
C TRP A 176 -17.01 6.34 -13.78
N GLU A 177 -17.27 6.93 -14.95
CA GLU A 177 -18.31 6.45 -15.90
C GLU A 177 -18.03 5.01 -16.39
N HIS A 178 -16.75 4.72 -16.60
CA HIS A 178 -16.24 3.47 -17.16
C HIS A 178 -15.78 2.47 -16.09
N CYS A 179 -15.94 2.81 -14.81
CA CYS A 179 -15.52 1.97 -13.69
C CYS A 179 -16.72 1.26 -13.05
N ARG A 180 -16.55 -0.04 -12.83
CA ARG A 180 -17.47 -0.89 -12.08
C ARG A 180 -17.20 -0.77 -10.59
N ALA A 181 -15.94 -0.90 -10.21
CA ALA A 181 -15.49 -0.87 -8.81
C ALA A 181 -14.00 -0.53 -8.72
N LEU A 182 -13.65 0.25 -7.71
CA LEU A 182 -12.30 0.43 -7.22
C LEU A 182 -12.16 -0.33 -5.91
N ILE A 183 -11.32 -1.37 -5.90
CA ILE A 183 -10.98 -2.15 -4.71
C ILE A 183 -9.55 -1.81 -4.34
N THR A 184 -9.33 -1.34 -3.12
CA THR A 184 -8.01 -0.89 -2.68
C THR A 184 -7.54 -1.64 -1.45
N PHE A 185 -6.25 -1.96 -1.37
CA PHE A 185 -5.63 -2.59 -0.22
C PHE A 185 -4.59 -1.64 0.37
N GLY A 186 -4.80 -1.20 1.61
CA GLY A 186 -3.84 -0.34 2.34
C GLY A 186 -3.52 0.99 1.62
N THR A 187 -4.41 1.54 0.79
CA THR A 187 -4.12 2.78 0.05
C THR A 187 -4.07 3.99 0.99
N PRO A 188 -2.97 4.76 1.03
CA PRO A 188 -2.84 5.92 1.92
C PRO A 188 -3.60 7.15 1.38
N PHE A 189 -4.93 7.10 1.32
CA PHE A 189 -5.80 8.20 0.86
C PHE A 189 -5.53 9.52 1.60
N ARG A 190 -5.12 9.45 2.86
CA ARG A 190 -4.75 10.62 3.67
C ARG A 190 -3.26 10.72 3.98
N GLY A 191 -2.43 10.00 3.23
CA GLY A 191 -0.98 9.94 3.40
C GLY A 191 -0.52 8.93 4.43
N SER A 192 0.78 8.90 4.67
CA SER A 192 1.45 7.93 5.54
C SER A 192 2.58 8.61 6.31
N LEU A 193 2.77 8.23 7.57
CA LEU A 193 3.84 8.75 8.41
C LEU A 193 5.25 8.29 7.95
N PRO A 194 5.44 7.09 7.36
CA PRO A 194 6.73 6.71 6.77
C PRO A 194 7.22 7.70 5.70
N ALA A 195 6.36 8.23 4.84
CA ALA A 195 6.75 9.26 3.86
C ALA A 195 7.24 10.55 4.52
N LEU A 196 6.60 10.96 5.63
CA LEU A 196 7.05 12.11 6.43
C LEU A 196 8.37 11.83 7.14
N ASP A 197 8.53 10.64 7.75
CA ASP A 197 9.78 10.24 8.40
C ASP A 197 10.93 10.26 7.39
N PHE A 198 10.71 9.67 6.22
CA PHE A 198 11.66 9.64 5.12
C PHE A 198 12.11 11.04 4.73
N LEU A 199 11.17 11.95 4.43
CA LEU A 199 11.49 13.31 3.99
C LEU A 199 12.08 14.19 5.11
N ALA A 200 11.74 13.92 6.37
CA ALA A 200 12.24 14.72 7.50
C ALA A 200 13.58 14.21 8.06
N ASN A 201 13.80 12.90 8.08
CA ASN A 201 14.93 12.27 8.76
C ASN A 201 15.92 11.56 7.83
N GLY A 202 15.55 11.39 6.56
CA GLY A 202 16.30 10.61 5.57
C GLY A 202 16.32 9.12 5.88
N VAL A 203 17.02 8.36 5.04
CA VAL A 203 17.14 6.91 5.16
C VAL A 203 18.28 6.53 6.10
N ARG A 204 17.99 5.61 7.02
CA ARG A 204 19.00 4.92 7.82
C ARG A 204 18.83 3.42 7.69
N VAL A 205 19.91 2.73 7.34
CA VAL A 205 19.95 1.26 7.32
C VAL A 205 21.12 0.80 8.15
N LEU A 206 20.86 -0.07 9.13
CA LEU A 206 21.88 -0.62 10.04
C LEU A 206 22.76 0.46 10.69
N GLY A 207 22.14 1.57 11.10
CA GLY A 207 22.82 2.72 11.72
C GLY A 207 23.56 3.66 10.75
N THR A 208 23.64 3.31 9.46
CA THR A 208 24.30 4.13 8.43
C THR A 208 23.29 5.02 7.71
N ARG A 209 23.57 6.32 7.59
CA ARG A 209 22.76 7.26 6.78
C ARG A 209 23.05 7.06 5.30
N LEU A 210 21.99 6.97 4.49
CA LEU A 210 22.09 6.82 3.04
C LEU A 210 21.64 8.12 2.35
N ASN A 211 22.47 9.17 2.44
CA ASN A 211 22.12 10.51 1.95
C ASN A 211 21.79 10.51 0.46
N ALA A 212 22.59 9.89 -0.41
CA ALA A 212 22.32 9.84 -1.85
C ALA A 212 20.95 9.20 -2.19
N VAL A 213 20.56 8.15 -1.47
CA VAL A 213 19.23 7.54 -1.61
C VAL A 213 18.13 8.49 -1.14
N SER A 214 18.39 9.21 -0.05
CA SER A 214 17.46 10.19 0.51
C SER A 214 17.25 11.37 -0.43
N ASP A 215 18.32 11.84 -1.07
CA ASP A 215 18.29 12.94 -2.05
C ASP A 215 17.52 12.53 -3.31
N VAL A 216 17.78 11.33 -3.85
CA VAL A 216 17.12 10.85 -5.06
C VAL A 216 15.63 10.59 -4.84
N LEU A 217 15.25 9.78 -3.85
CA LEU A 217 13.83 9.49 -3.61
C LEU A 217 13.09 10.70 -3.04
N GLY A 218 13.79 11.55 -2.28
CA GLY A 218 13.26 12.82 -1.79
C GLY A 218 12.95 13.78 -2.93
N ALA A 219 13.59 13.66 -4.09
CA ALA A 219 13.27 14.46 -5.27
C ALA A 219 12.03 13.97 -6.04
N PHE A 220 11.39 12.87 -5.65
CA PHE A 220 10.21 12.35 -6.34
C PHE A 220 8.92 13.01 -5.83
N THR A 221 8.09 13.48 -6.76
CA THR A 221 6.79 14.10 -6.46
C THR A 221 5.81 13.09 -5.88
N SER A 222 5.87 11.82 -6.32
CA SER A 222 5.06 10.74 -5.75
C SER A 222 5.26 10.57 -4.24
N VAL A 223 6.49 10.73 -3.73
CA VAL A 223 6.79 10.63 -2.29
C VAL A 223 6.14 11.77 -1.51
N HIS A 224 6.17 12.99 -2.05
CA HIS A 224 5.46 14.13 -1.45
C HIS A 224 3.94 13.95 -1.47
N GLN A 225 3.40 13.29 -2.51
CA GLN A 225 1.98 12.93 -2.59
C GLN A 225 1.57 11.83 -1.59
N LEU A 226 2.52 11.20 -0.88
CA LEU A 226 2.23 10.29 0.23
C LEU A 226 2.27 10.98 1.61
N LEU A 227 2.53 12.29 1.68
CA LEU A 227 2.58 13.00 2.96
C LEU A 227 1.21 13.03 3.67
N PRO A 228 1.19 12.95 5.02
CA PRO A 228 -0.04 13.08 5.79
C PRO A 228 -0.76 14.40 5.50
N ARG A 229 -2.03 14.30 5.15
CA ARG A 229 -2.91 15.45 4.86
C ARG A 229 -3.95 15.72 5.94
N TYR A 230 -3.89 15.00 7.05
CA TYR A 230 -4.64 15.25 8.28
C TYR A 230 -3.70 15.72 9.41
N PRO A 231 -4.22 16.28 10.52
CA PRO A 231 -3.39 16.74 11.62
C PRO A 231 -2.61 15.58 12.25
N VAL A 232 -1.28 15.65 12.18
CA VAL A 232 -0.36 14.64 12.76
C VAL A 232 0.82 15.27 13.49
N LEU A 233 1.07 16.57 13.30
CA LEU A 233 2.26 17.25 13.78
C LEU A 233 2.01 17.88 15.16
N LEU A 234 2.66 17.36 16.19
CA LEU A 234 2.73 17.99 17.50
C LEU A 234 4.00 18.82 17.60
N ASP A 235 3.84 20.12 17.87
CA ASP A 235 4.95 21.01 18.19
C ASP A 235 5.21 20.94 19.69
N GLN A 236 6.43 20.55 20.06
CA GLN A 236 6.91 20.44 21.44
C GLN A 236 8.17 21.27 21.67
N ARG A 237 8.36 22.35 20.89
CA ARG A 237 9.43 23.32 21.15
C ARG A 237 9.34 23.89 22.57
N PRO A 238 10.49 24.21 23.21
CA PRO A 238 10.48 24.97 24.46
C PRO A 238 9.68 26.27 24.30
N GLY A 239 8.75 26.52 25.22
CA GLY A 239 7.86 27.68 25.19
C GLY A 239 6.56 27.48 24.40
N THR A 240 6.36 26.33 23.75
CA THR A 240 5.07 25.99 23.14
C THR A 240 4.01 25.77 24.24
N PRO A 241 2.84 26.44 24.16
CA PRO A 241 1.78 26.28 25.14
C PRO A 241 1.28 24.83 25.22
N PRO A 242 0.96 24.31 26.42
CA PRO A 242 0.33 23.00 26.55
C PRO A 242 -1.04 22.99 25.86
N GLY A 243 -1.42 21.85 25.30
CA GLY A 243 -2.73 21.66 24.66
C GLY A 243 -2.83 22.22 23.24
N GLN A 244 -1.71 22.55 22.59
CA GLN A 244 -1.73 22.92 21.17
C GLN A 244 -2.32 21.77 20.33
N ARG A 245 -3.26 22.12 19.45
CA ARG A 245 -3.82 21.15 18.51
C ARG A 245 -2.76 20.69 17.51
N PRO A 246 -2.78 19.40 17.10
CA PRO A 246 -1.89 18.93 16.05
C PRO A 246 -2.05 19.75 14.77
N GLY A 247 -0.95 20.04 14.10
CA GLY A 247 -0.88 20.74 12.83
C GLY A 247 -0.86 19.81 11.62
N HIS A 248 -1.11 20.39 10.45
CA HIS A 248 -0.92 19.71 9.16
C HIS A 248 0.52 19.88 8.69
N VAL A 249 1.09 18.81 8.10
CA VAL A 249 2.47 18.81 7.59
C VAL A 249 2.69 19.90 6.53
N HIS A 250 1.79 20.00 5.54
CA HIS A 250 1.90 20.96 4.44
C HIS A 250 1.72 22.43 4.87
N LEU A 251 1.21 22.68 6.07
CA LEU A 251 1.07 24.02 6.66
C LEU A 251 2.14 24.30 7.72
N SER A 252 3.09 23.37 7.93
CA SER A 252 4.13 23.53 8.95
C SER A 252 4.96 24.78 8.63
N PRO A 253 5.02 25.78 9.53
CA PRO A 253 5.91 26.93 9.35
C PRO A 253 7.38 26.57 9.61
N VAL A 254 7.65 25.35 10.09
CA VAL A 254 8.98 24.89 10.41
C VAL A 254 9.51 23.98 9.31
N ARG A 255 10.79 24.18 8.94
CA ARG A 255 11.51 23.28 8.05
C ARG A 255 11.71 21.92 8.72
N LEU A 256 11.17 20.87 8.10
CA LEU A 256 11.24 19.49 8.58
C LEU A 256 12.27 18.72 7.75
N GLY A 257 13.56 18.81 8.10
CA GLY A 257 14.61 18.08 7.38
C GLY A 257 14.76 18.51 5.92
N THR A 258 14.72 17.54 5.00
CA THR A 258 14.80 17.75 3.54
C THR A 258 13.42 17.90 2.88
N LEU A 259 12.34 17.88 3.66
CA LEU A 259 10.99 18.13 3.16
C LEU A 259 10.93 19.50 2.48
N ASP A 260 10.54 19.50 1.20
CA ASP A 260 10.30 20.71 0.43
C ASP A 260 8.87 21.22 0.72
N PRO A 261 8.70 22.39 1.37
CA PRO A 261 7.39 22.93 1.72
C PRO A 261 6.54 23.27 0.49
N ALA A 262 7.15 23.69 -0.62
CA ALA A 262 6.43 24.02 -1.84
C ALA A 262 5.85 22.75 -2.48
N ARG A 263 6.64 21.67 -2.53
CA ARG A 263 6.17 20.36 -3.00
C ARG A 263 5.13 19.74 -2.08
N ALA A 264 5.30 19.85 -0.76
CA ALA A 264 4.29 19.39 0.20
C ALA A 264 2.97 20.14 0.03
N THR A 265 3.03 21.46 -0.21
CA THR A 265 1.87 22.28 -0.50
C THR A 265 1.22 21.88 -1.83
N ALA A 266 1.98 21.74 -2.91
CA ALA A 266 1.49 21.32 -4.22
C ALA A 266 0.86 19.91 -4.17
N ALA A 267 1.49 18.96 -3.47
CA ALA A 267 0.95 17.62 -3.26
C ALA A 267 -0.43 17.65 -2.57
N TYR A 268 -0.62 18.53 -1.59
CA TYR A 268 -1.94 18.72 -0.98
C TYR A 268 -2.92 19.42 -1.92
N GLN A 269 -2.51 20.54 -2.51
CA GLN A 269 -3.38 21.48 -3.22
C GLN A 269 -3.80 21.02 -4.62
N ASP A 270 -2.86 20.45 -5.36
CA ASP A 270 -2.99 20.17 -6.80
C ASP A 270 -3.26 18.69 -7.08
N PHE A 271 -3.05 17.82 -6.08
CA PHE A 271 -3.33 16.39 -6.17
C PHE A 271 -4.46 15.97 -5.23
N HIS A 272 -4.25 16.02 -3.92
CA HIS A 272 -5.23 15.48 -2.96
C HIS A 272 -6.55 16.26 -2.92
N ARG A 273 -6.50 17.59 -2.82
CA ARG A 273 -7.69 18.43 -2.78
C ARG A 273 -8.54 18.31 -4.05
N ARG A 274 -7.92 18.03 -5.20
CA ARG A 274 -8.62 17.77 -6.47
C ARG A 274 -9.46 16.49 -6.42
N MET A 275 -9.06 15.49 -5.63
CA MET A 275 -9.84 14.25 -5.43
C MET A 275 -10.94 14.40 -4.37
N ASP A 276 -10.89 15.43 -3.52
CA ASP A 276 -11.98 15.71 -2.56
C ASP A 276 -13.11 16.54 -3.17
N THR A 277 -12.77 17.39 -4.15
CA THR A 277 -13.77 18.19 -4.88
C THR A 277 -14.64 17.22 -5.66
N HIS A 278 -15.89 17.05 -5.20
CA HIS A 278 -16.81 16.09 -5.79
C HIS A 278 -16.98 16.41 -7.28
N SER A 279 -16.74 15.41 -8.13
CA SER A 279 -17.23 15.44 -9.50
C SER A 279 -18.76 15.60 -9.45
N PRO A 280 -19.39 16.36 -10.37
CA PRO A 280 -20.84 16.57 -10.40
C PRO A 280 -21.64 15.29 -10.72
N GLY A 281 -20.97 14.17 -11.02
CA GLY A 281 -21.57 12.84 -11.25
C GLY A 281 -21.54 11.93 -10.02
N PRO A 282 -22.20 10.76 -10.06
CA PRO A 282 -22.12 9.76 -8.99
C PRO A 282 -20.67 9.27 -8.81
N ALA A 283 -20.24 9.11 -7.56
CA ALA A 283 -18.93 8.57 -7.25
C ALA A 283 -18.77 7.14 -7.80
N ALA A 284 -17.55 6.78 -8.21
CA ALA A 284 -17.25 5.42 -8.59
C ALA A 284 -17.35 4.50 -7.35
N PRO A 285 -18.01 3.32 -7.45
CA PRO A 285 -18.10 2.37 -6.35
C PRO A 285 -16.70 2.02 -5.81
N LEU A 286 -16.46 2.29 -4.52
CA LEU A 286 -15.15 2.14 -3.88
C LEU A 286 -15.27 1.24 -2.65
N LEU A 287 -14.43 0.21 -2.59
CA LEU A 287 -14.19 -0.62 -1.42
C LEU A 287 -12.75 -0.43 -0.93
N PRO A 288 -12.53 0.37 0.13
CA PRO A 288 -11.28 0.38 0.85
C PRO A 288 -11.16 -0.90 1.70
N VAL A 289 -10.05 -1.62 1.58
CA VAL A 289 -9.65 -2.67 2.51
C VAL A 289 -8.54 -2.11 3.40
N VAL A 290 -8.91 -1.88 4.65
CA VAL A 290 -8.15 -1.19 5.68
C VAL A 290 -7.44 -2.21 6.56
N GLY A 291 -6.11 -2.13 6.60
CA GLY A 291 -5.33 -2.98 7.49
C GLY A 291 -5.39 -2.52 8.94
N TYR A 292 -5.42 -3.47 9.87
CA TYR A 292 -5.49 -3.21 11.31
C TYR A 292 -4.78 -4.28 12.14
N GLY A 293 -4.67 -4.03 13.45
CA GLY A 293 -4.06 -4.93 14.42
C GLY A 293 -2.56 -4.70 14.60
N HIS A 294 -1.94 -3.84 13.77
CA HIS A 294 -0.51 -3.58 13.82
C HIS A 294 -0.18 -2.22 14.42
N ARG A 295 0.88 -2.17 15.22
CA ARG A 295 1.48 -0.91 15.67
C ARG A 295 1.97 -0.15 14.44
N THR A 296 1.36 1.01 14.24
CA THR A 296 1.55 1.84 13.05
C THR A 296 1.84 3.26 13.50
N ALA A 297 2.70 3.98 12.80
CA ALA A 297 3.06 5.36 13.12
C ALA A 297 1.83 6.29 13.04
N GLN A 298 1.50 6.99 14.13
CA GLN A 298 0.29 7.81 14.25
C GLN A 298 0.57 9.31 14.36
N THR A 299 1.69 9.68 15.00
CA THR A 299 1.99 11.06 15.39
C THR A 299 3.42 11.42 15.00
N ALA A 300 3.60 12.65 14.56
CA ALA A 300 4.91 13.26 14.31
C ALA A 300 5.15 14.35 15.36
N VAL A 301 6.22 14.22 16.14
CA VAL A 301 6.55 15.14 17.24
C VAL A 301 7.79 15.94 16.88
N PHE A 302 7.68 17.26 16.84
CA PHE A 302 8.79 18.16 16.56
C PHE A 302 9.26 18.85 17.85
N ASP A 303 10.51 18.60 18.25
CA ASP A 303 11.09 19.14 19.50
C ASP A 303 11.86 20.46 19.32
N GLY A 304 11.84 21.04 18.12
CA GLY A 304 12.65 22.21 17.75
C GLY A 304 13.92 21.87 16.99
N THR A 305 14.38 20.62 17.06
CA THR A 305 15.62 20.18 16.41
C THR A 305 15.39 19.02 15.45
N ARG A 306 14.50 18.08 15.80
CA ARG A 306 14.23 16.88 15.02
C ARG A 306 12.75 16.56 15.02
N LEU A 307 12.33 15.84 13.98
CA LEU A 307 11.01 15.22 13.91
C LEU A 307 11.11 13.77 14.36
N ARG A 308 10.30 13.36 15.34
CA ARG A 308 10.21 11.98 15.82
C ARG A 308 8.84 11.42 15.49
N ILE A 309 8.81 10.33 14.73
CA ILE A 309 7.58 9.61 14.44
C ILE A 309 7.30 8.59 15.56
N THR A 310 6.04 8.49 15.99
CA THR A 310 5.63 7.63 17.10
C THR A 310 4.36 6.86 16.79
N THR A 311 4.21 5.67 17.37
CA THR A 311 2.96 4.89 17.33
C THR A 311 1.92 5.39 18.32
N ASP A 312 2.29 6.30 19.24
CA ASP A 312 1.35 6.97 20.14
C ASP A 312 0.35 7.78 19.30
N PRO A 313 -0.96 7.53 19.42
CA PRO A 313 -1.98 8.26 18.68
C PRO A 313 -2.24 9.66 19.25
N ALA A 314 -1.36 10.28 20.04
CA ALA A 314 -1.55 11.62 20.62
C ALA A 314 -2.11 12.69 19.67
N ALA A 315 -1.79 12.67 18.37
CA ALA A 315 -2.37 13.61 17.38
C ALA A 315 -3.79 13.26 16.91
N LEU A 316 -4.26 12.04 17.17
CA LEU A 316 -5.60 11.59 16.86
C LEU A 316 -6.57 12.04 17.96
N GLY A 317 -7.68 12.68 17.56
CA GLY A 317 -8.76 13.07 18.47
C GLY A 317 -9.38 11.87 19.21
N ALA A 318 -9.96 12.13 20.38
CA ALA A 318 -10.58 11.10 21.22
C ALA A 318 -11.69 10.31 20.48
N ASP A 319 -12.47 11.02 19.65
CA ASP A 319 -13.52 10.51 18.77
C ASP A 319 -13.01 9.55 17.68
N ARG A 320 -11.71 9.59 17.38
CA ARG A 320 -11.07 8.79 16.34
C ARG A 320 -10.15 7.70 16.88
N ARG A 321 -10.08 7.51 18.20
CA ARG A 321 -9.22 6.51 18.86
C ARG A 321 -9.43 5.08 18.35
N GLN A 322 -10.64 4.74 17.87
CA GLN A 322 -10.91 3.45 17.23
C GLN A 322 -10.06 3.18 15.97
N PHE A 323 -9.49 4.23 15.36
CA PHE A 323 -8.58 4.14 14.21
C PHE A 323 -7.09 4.21 14.60
N ALA A 324 -6.75 4.14 15.90
CA ALA A 324 -5.37 4.15 16.42
C ALA A 324 -4.65 2.80 16.18
N THR A 325 -4.76 2.28 14.97
CA THR A 325 -4.16 1.03 14.48
C THR A 325 -3.76 1.23 13.01
N GLY A 326 -3.32 0.18 12.34
CA GLY A 326 -3.01 0.20 10.92
C GLY A 326 -2.34 -1.08 10.48
N ASP A 327 -1.60 -0.99 9.38
CA ASP A 327 -0.95 -2.11 8.70
C ASP A 327 0.59 -2.09 8.82
N ARG A 328 1.15 -1.40 9.82
CA ARG A 328 2.58 -1.06 10.01
C ARG A 328 3.07 0.12 9.15
N SER A 329 2.40 0.50 8.07
CA SER A 329 2.79 1.63 7.22
C SER A 329 1.75 2.75 7.21
N VAL A 330 0.50 2.40 6.96
CA VAL A 330 -0.63 3.31 6.79
C VAL A 330 -1.57 3.18 7.99
N PRO A 331 -1.79 4.26 8.75
CA PRO A 331 -2.80 4.28 9.79
C PRO A 331 -4.19 3.99 9.24
N ALA A 332 -5.03 3.28 10.00
CA ALA A 332 -6.38 2.95 9.57
C ALA A 332 -7.19 4.19 9.15
N VAL A 333 -7.06 5.30 9.88
CA VAL A 333 -7.71 6.59 9.54
C VAL A 333 -7.26 7.13 8.17
N ALA A 334 -6.03 6.84 7.76
CA ALA A 334 -5.46 7.32 6.51
C ALA A 334 -5.76 6.40 5.32
N ALA A 335 -6.10 5.14 5.60
CA ALA A 335 -6.57 4.16 4.63
C ALA A 335 -8.06 4.32 4.26
N ILE A 336 -8.76 5.26 4.89
CA ILE A 336 -10.16 5.58 4.61
C ILE A 336 -10.23 6.92 3.84
N PRO A 337 -10.83 6.98 2.64
CA PRO A 337 -11.06 8.22 1.92
C PRO A 337 -11.84 9.26 2.76
N VAL A 338 -11.66 10.55 2.50
CA VAL A 338 -12.29 11.62 3.32
C VAL A 338 -13.82 11.56 3.23
N GLU A 339 -14.35 11.30 2.04
CA GLU A 339 -15.76 11.21 1.74
C GLU A 339 -16.46 9.98 2.36
N LEU A 340 -15.71 8.95 2.72
CA LEU A 340 -16.25 7.74 3.34
C LEU A 340 -16.24 7.80 4.87
N SER A 341 -15.59 8.79 5.49
CA SER A 341 -15.35 8.85 6.94
C SER A 341 -16.60 8.63 7.82
N GLU A 342 -17.77 9.07 7.33
CA GLU A 342 -19.05 9.02 8.05
C GLU A 342 -19.98 7.88 7.57
N ARG A 343 -19.55 7.09 6.57
CA ARG A 343 -20.41 6.13 5.86
C ARG A 343 -20.15 4.66 6.22
N SER A 344 -19.10 4.35 7.00
CA SER A 344 -18.73 2.99 7.41
C SER A 344 -18.70 1.96 6.26
N THR A 345 -18.27 2.39 5.07
CA THR A 345 -18.25 1.60 3.84
C THR A 345 -16.81 1.20 3.50
N TRP A 346 -16.22 0.35 4.33
CA TRP A 346 -14.90 -0.24 4.11
C TRP A 346 -14.82 -1.63 4.74
N GLY A 347 -13.89 -2.44 4.22
CA GLY A 347 -13.54 -3.75 4.77
C GLY A 347 -12.33 -3.65 5.68
N TRP A 348 -12.28 -4.47 6.72
CA TRP A 348 -11.13 -4.58 7.63
C TRP A 348 -10.34 -5.85 7.35
N GLU A 349 -9.01 -5.76 7.37
CA GLU A 349 -8.11 -6.90 7.23
C GLU A 349 -6.99 -6.90 8.28
N ASN A 350 -6.82 -7.99 9.03
CA ASN A 350 -5.69 -8.11 9.96
C ASN A 350 -4.47 -8.58 9.17
N ALA A 351 -3.83 -7.65 8.47
CA ALA A 351 -2.65 -7.91 7.65
C ALA A 351 -1.70 -6.72 7.65
N THR A 352 -0.41 -7.02 7.46
CA THR A 352 0.61 -5.97 7.27
C THR A 352 0.50 -5.38 5.86
N HIS A 353 0.96 -4.15 5.69
CA HIS A 353 0.93 -3.42 4.43
C HIS A 353 1.57 -4.21 3.30
N SER A 354 2.62 -4.96 3.65
CA SER A 354 3.43 -5.67 2.69
C SER A 354 2.68 -6.88 2.11
N THR A 355 1.76 -7.48 2.86
CA THR A 355 1.04 -8.71 2.49
C THR A 355 -0.47 -8.56 2.32
N ILE A 356 -1.07 -7.42 2.68
CA ILE A 356 -2.54 -7.18 2.67
C ILE A 356 -3.22 -7.44 1.32
N HIS A 357 -2.48 -7.47 0.20
CA HIS A 357 -3.01 -7.75 -1.13
C HIS A 357 -2.79 -9.21 -1.60
N ALA A 358 -2.13 -10.04 -0.77
CA ALA A 358 -1.55 -11.32 -1.18
C ALA A 358 -1.75 -12.47 -0.16
N THR A 359 -2.45 -12.24 0.96
CA THR A 359 -2.80 -13.33 1.89
C THR A 359 -3.90 -14.22 1.29
N ASP A 360 -3.91 -15.51 1.65
CA ASP A 360 -4.88 -16.46 1.10
C ASP A 360 -6.32 -16.06 1.43
N ASP A 361 -6.57 -15.52 2.64
CA ASP A 361 -7.87 -15.02 3.06
C ASP A 361 -8.33 -13.82 2.23
N VAL A 362 -7.45 -12.85 2.01
CA VAL A 362 -7.76 -11.68 1.17
C VAL A 362 -8.06 -12.12 -0.25
N LEU A 363 -7.22 -13.00 -0.81
CA LEU A 363 -7.43 -13.49 -2.16
C LEU A 363 -8.76 -14.25 -2.26
N ALA A 364 -9.09 -15.12 -1.30
CA ALA A 364 -10.38 -15.81 -1.27
C ALA A 364 -11.57 -14.85 -1.19
N ARG A 365 -11.47 -13.79 -0.38
CA ARG A 365 -12.48 -12.72 -0.27
C ARG A 365 -12.61 -11.95 -1.58
N LEU A 366 -11.51 -11.49 -2.17
CA LEU A 366 -11.50 -10.80 -3.46
C LEU A 366 -12.12 -11.66 -4.57
N LEU A 367 -11.73 -12.93 -4.67
CA LEU A 367 -12.27 -13.84 -5.68
C LEU A 367 -13.77 -14.07 -5.49
N ARG A 368 -14.28 -14.14 -4.24
CA ARG A 368 -15.71 -14.19 -3.97
C ARG A 368 -16.40 -12.91 -4.43
N LEU A 369 -15.87 -11.74 -4.06
CA LEU A 369 -16.39 -10.43 -4.45
C LEU A 369 -16.53 -10.31 -5.98
N LEU A 370 -15.48 -10.68 -6.72
CA LEU A 370 -15.49 -10.64 -8.18
C LEU A 370 -16.44 -11.68 -8.79
N ALA A 371 -16.63 -12.84 -8.15
CA ALA A 371 -17.49 -13.90 -8.68
C ALA A 371 -19.00 -13.58 -8.61
N PHE A 372 -19.44 -12.70 -7.70
CA PHE A 372 -20.86 -12.35 -7.58
C PHE A 372 -21.37 -11.39 -8.68
N GLY A 373 -20.51 -10.89 -9.57
CA GLY A 373 -20.90 -10.22 -10.83
C GLY A 373 -21.18 -8.70 -10.74
N GLY A 374 -21.49 -8.09 -11.90
CA GLY A 374 -21.45 -6.64 -12.12
C GLY A 374 -22.56 -5.80 -11.48
N ASN A 375 -23.70 -6.37 -11.08
CA ASN A 375 -24.71 -5.61 -10.32
C ASN A 375 -24.27 -5.44 -8.85
N VAL A 376 -23.70 -6.51 -8.31
CA VAL A 376 -23.23 -6.61 -6.93
C VAL A 376 -22.02 -5.69 -6.65
N LEU A 377 -21.11 -5.59 -7.62
CA LEU A 377 -19.98 -4.65 -7.55
C LEU A 377 -20.42 -3.18 -7.73
N ALA A 378 -21.48 -2.92 -8.49
CA ALA A 378 -22.00 -1.56 -8.70
C ALA A 378 -22.67 -0.99 -7.43
N ASP A 379 -23.17 -1.85 -6.54
CA ASP A 379 -23.89 -1.47 -5.32
C ASP A 379 -22.98 -1.18 -4.10
N LEU A 380 -21.64 -1.18 -4.26
CA LEU A 380 -20.70 -0.93 -3.16
C LEU A 380 -20.90 0.44 -2.45
N GLN A 381 -21.68 1.37 -3.03
CA GLN A 381 -21.92 2.72 -2.48
C GLN A 381 -23.40 3.09 -2.23
N ALA A 382 -24.37 2.18 -2.42
CA ALA A 382 -25.79 2.55 -2.27
C ALA A 382 -26.21 2.72 -0.78
N PRO A 383 -26.84 3.86 -0.39
CA PRO A 383 -27.41 4.09 0.96
C PRO A 383 -28.78 3.45 1.19
N GLY A 384 -29.36 2.74 0.22
CA GLY A 384 -30.66 2.09 0.37
C GLY A 384 -30.59 0.88 1.31
N ASP A 385 -31.67 0.63 2.04
CA ASP A 385 -31.88 -0.66 2.71
C ASP A 385 -31.56 -1.77 1.71
N PRO A 386 -30.70 -2.74 2.08
CA PRO A 386 -30.44 -3.88 1.21
C PRO A 386 -31.79 -4.51 0.84
N ALA A 387 -32.02 -4.74 -0.46
CA ALA A 387 -33.15 -5.57 -0.85
C ALA A 387 -33.04 -6.91 -0.06
N PRO A 388 -34.14 -7.45 0.49
CA PRO A 388 -34.08 -8.69 1.28
C PRO A 388 -33.36 -9.78 0.49
N GLY A 389 -32.20 -10.25 0.99
CA GLY A 389 -31.33 -11.21 0.31
C GLY A 389 -30.08 -10.64 -0.39
N THR A 390 -29.77 -9.35 -0.27
CA THR A 390 -28.54 -8.71 -0.82
C THR A 390 -27.39 -8.56 0.19
N ASP A 391 -27.41 -9.31 1.29
CA ASP A 391 -26.33 -9.38 2.30
C ASP A 391 -24.94 -9.78 1.74
N GLY A 392 -24.86 -10.17 0.47
CA GLY A 392 -23.71 -10.84 -0.15
C GLY A 392 -22.43 -10.02 -0.35
N VAL A 393 -22.47 -8.68 -0.26
CA VAL A 393 -21.28 -7.82 -0.54
C VAL A 393 -20.72 -7.18 0.71
N ARG A 394 -21.61 -6.64 1.54
CA ARG A 394 -21.26 -6.01 2.83
C ARG A 394 -20.67 -7.01 3.83
N GLY A 395 -20.70 -8.31 3.53
CA GLY A 395 -20.12 -9.37 4.34
C GLY A 395 -18.86 -10.04 3.78
N VAL A 396 -18.31 -9.60 2.62
CA VAL A 396 -17.13 -10.29 2.05
C VAL A 396 -15.87 -9.98 2.86
N PHE A 397 -15.69 -8.72 3.25
CA PHE A 397 -14.71 -8.30 4.23
C PHE A 397 -15.42 -7.93 5.54
N PRO A 398 -14.82 -8.17 6.71
CA PRO A 398 -15.36 -7.74 7.99
C PRO A 398 -15.65 -6.23 8.02
N LEU A 399 -16.82 -5.85 8.57
CA LEU A 399 -17.20 -4.44 8.76
C LEU A 399 -16.66 -3.83 10.07
N ALA A 400 -16.11 -4.68 10.95
CA ALA A 400 -15.43 -4.25 12.17
C ALA A 400 -14.12 -5.04 12.36
N PRO A 401 -13.12 -4.45 13.05
CA PRO A 401 -11.92 -5.15 13.49
C PRO A 401 -12.24 -6.35 14.40
N ASP A 402 -11.51 -7.47 14.25
CA ASP A 402 -11.48 -8.55 15.23
C ASP A 402 -10.80 -8.04 16.52
N PRO A 403 -11.46 -8.07 17.69
CA PRO A 403 -10.84 -7.70 18.96
C PRO A 403 -9.64 -8.58 19.36
N HIS A 404 -9.48 -9.73 18.71
CA HIS A 404 -8.38 -10.66 18.94
C HIS A 404 -7.35 -10.69 17.79
N ALA A 405 -7.27 -9.60 17.02
CA ALA A 405 -6.26 -9.42 15.99
C ALA A 405 -4.82 -9.62 16.50
N LEU A 406 -3.96 -10.07 15.58
CA LEU A 406 -2.54 -10.26 15.82
C LEU A 406 -1.76 -9.06 15.25
N GLY A 407 -0.86 -8.51 16.05
CA GLY A 407 0.13 -7.55 15.61
C GLY A 407 1.47 -8.24 15.39
N LEU A 408 2.00 -8.16 14.17
CA LEU A 408 3.36 -8.62 13.83
C LEU A 408 4.36 -7.46 13.76
N GLU A 409 5.51 -7.65 14.38
CA GLU A 409 6.63 -6.70 14.43
C GLU A 409 7.95 -7.39 14.05
N VAL A 410 8.54 -6.94 12.94
CA VAL A 410 9.88 -7.31 12.47
C VAL A 410 10.46 -6.10 11.71
N ASP A 411 11.74 -5.80 11.94
CA ASP A 411 12.41 -4.72 11.20
C ASP A 411 12.60 -5.13 9.73
N ASP A 412 12.76 -4.13 8.87
CA ASP A 412 12.71 -4.36 7.43
C ASP A 412 14.01 -4.96 6.88
N VAL A 413 15.15 -4.64 7.49
CA VAL A 413 16.49 -5.00 7.02
C VAL A 413 17.38 -5.38 8.19
N HIS A 414 18.02 -6.54 8.09
CA HIS A 414 18.95 -7.09 9.06
C HIS A 414 20.30 -7.40 8.40
N ALA A 415 21.38 -7.32 9.18
CA ALA A 415 22.70 -7.76 8.72
C ALA A 415 22.84 -9.29 8.84
N ALA A 416 23.46 -9.93 7.85
CA ALA A 416 23.76 -11.36 7.89
C ALA A 416 24.52 -11.75 9.16
N GLY A 417 24.13 -12.88 9.75
CA GLY A 417 24.70 -13.38 11.01
C GLY A 417 24.29 -12.61 12.27
N ARG A 418 23.49 -11.53 12.16
CA ARG A 418 22.87 -10.88 13.32
C ARG A 418 21.52 -11.53 13.64
N PRO A 419 21.15 -11.63 14.93
CA PRO A 419 19.83 -12.12 15.30
C PRO A 419 18.72 -11.22 14.77
N VAL A 420 17.67 -11.85 14.26
CA VAL A 420 16.41 -11.21 13.87
C VAL A 420 15.40 -11.41 14.98
N VAL A 421 14.83 -10.31 15.46
CA VAL A 421 13.79 -10.34 16.50
C VAL A 421 12.43 -10.17 15.83
N VAL A 422 11.58 -11.18 15.98
CA VAL A 422 10.18 -11.14 15.57
C VAL A 422 9.34 -11.05 16.84
N THR A 423 8.41 -10.09 16.90
CA THR A 423 7.46 -9.95 17.99
C THR A 423 6.03 -10.09 17.46
N CYS A 424 5.22 -10.92 18.11
CA CYS A 424 3.79 -10.99 17.90
C CYS A 424 3.09 -10.49 19.16
N ARG A 425 2.05 -9.67 19.00
CA ARG A 425 1.20 -9.17 20.07
C ARG A 425 -0.25 -9.51 19.76
N GLY A 426 -1.05 -9.74 20.79
CA GLY A 426 -2.48 -9.97 20.58
C GLY A 426 -3.17 -10.40 21.87
N HIS A 427 -4.49 -10.26 21.88
CA HIS A 427 -5.28 -10.70 23.03
C HIS A 427 -5.09 -12.20 23.28
N GLY A 428 -4.68 -12.57 24.49
CA GLY A 428 -4.49 -13.97 24.91
C GLY A 428 -3.19 -14.60 24.40
N VAL A 429 -2.30 -13.84 23.76
CA VAL A 429 -0.93 -14.31 23.48
C VAL A 429 -0.19 -14.42 24.82
N THR A 430 -0.12 -15.63 25.35
CA THR A 430 0.50 -15.96 26.66
C THR A 430 1.24 -17.30 26.59
N ALA A 431 1.91 -17.70 27.68
CA ALA A 431 2.58 -18.99 27.82
C ALA A 431 1.62 -20.16 28.14
N GLY A 432 0.37 -20.08 27.66
CA GLY A 432 -0.62 -21.15 27.77
C GLY A 432 -0.26 -22.40 26.95
N PRO A 433 -1.10 -23.47 26.99
CA PRO A 433 -0.80 -24.77 26.36
C PRO A 433 -0.66 -24.73 24.83
N HIS A 434 -1.09 -23.64 24.19
CA HIS A 434 -1.02 -23.45 22.73
C HIS A 434 -0.42 -22.09 22.41
N PRO A 435 0.90 -21.89 22.55
CA PRO A 435 1.54 -20.62 22.24
C PRO A 435 1.46 -20.32 20.73
N PRO A 436 1.64 -19.05 20.33
CA PRO A 436 1.73 -18.70 18.91
C PRO A 436 2.89 -19.44 18.22
N THR A 437 2.71 -19.73 16.94
CA THR A 437 3.70 -20.44 16.12
C THR A 437 4.31 -19.49 15.10
N LEU A 438 5.64 -19.41 15.06
CA LEU A 438 6.40 -18.69 14.03
C LEU A 438 6.79 -19.65 12.90
N THR A 439 6.54 -19.25 11.66
CA THR A 439 7.01 -19.92 10.44
C THR A 439 7.80 -18.95 9.58
N LEU A 440 8.90 -19.43 8.98
CA LEU A 440 9.73 -18.69 8.04
C LEU A 440 9.80 -19.37 6.68
N SER A 441 9.97 -18.59 5.63
CA SER A 441 10.26 -19.05 4.28
C SER A 441 11.50 -18.33 3.74
N PRO A 442 12.62 -19.04 3.51
CA PRO A 442 12.84 -20.47 3.73
C PRO A 442 12.75 -20.89 5.22
N PRO A 443 12.37 -22.15 5.53
CA PRO A 443 12.24 -22.61 6.91
C PRO A 443 13.55 -22.53 7.70
N CYS A 444 13.51 -21.84 8.82
CA CYS A 444 14.61 -21.74 9.79
C CYS A 444 14.00 -21.72 11.20
N PRO A 445 14.38 -22.64 12.11
CA PRO A 445 13.86 -22.63 13.47
C PRO A 445 14.44 -21.45 14.27
N PRO A 446 13.66 -20.83 15.19
CA PRO A 446 14.16 -19.80 16.08
C PRO A 446 15.13 -20.39 17.13
N ASP A 447 16.18 -19.66 17.47
CA ASP A 447 17.14 -20.05 18.51
C ASP A 447 16.59 -19.85 19.91
N ARG A 448 15.77 -18.82 20.09
CA ARG A 448 15.20 -18.48 21.39
C ARG A 448 13.77 -17.96 21.22
N VAL A 449 12.90 -18.42 22.10
CA VAL A 449 11.53 -17.91 22.25
C VAL A 449 11.38 -17.34 23.65
N THR A 450 10.74 -16.18 23.76
CA THR A 450 10.40 -15.54 25.03
C THR A 450 8.94 -15.13 24.94
N LEU A 451 8.13 -15.62 25.87
CA LEU A 451 6.72 -15.27 26.00
C LEU A 451 6.60 -14.32 27.18
N ASP A 452 6.00 -13.16 26.94
CA ASP A 452 5.78 -12.10 27.91
C ASP A 452 4.27 -11.94 28.09
N GLU A 453 3.77 -12.45 29.22
CA GLU A 453 2.34 -12.44 29.53
C GLU A 453 1.84 -11.04 29.90
N ASP A 454 2.69 -10.23 30.53
CA ASP A 454 2.36 -8.87 30.97
C ASP A 454 2.20 -7.93 29.77
N GLU A 455 3.00 -8.13 28.72
CA GLU A 455 2.89 -7.38 27.47
C GLU A 455 1.96 -8.02 26.41
N GLY A 456 1.38 -9.19 26.69
CA GLY A 456 0.57 -9.96 25.74
C GLY A 456 1.34 -10.26 24.45
N ALA A 457 2.60 -10.67 24.58
CA ALA A 457 3.55 -10.71 23.49
C ALA A 457 4.39 -11.99 23.45
N ALA A 458 4.61 -12.49 22.25
CA ALA A 458 5.56 -13.56 21.98
C ALA A 458 6.71 -13.00 21.14
N ARG A 459 7.94 -13.28 21.57
CA ARG A 459 9.15 -12.79 20.91
C ARG A 459 10.04 -13.96 20.54
N TRP A 460 10.41 -14.02 19.27
CA TRP A 460 11.36 -14.99 18.74
C TRP A 460 12.65 -14.27 18.37
N THR A 461 13.77 -14.89 18.71
CA THR A 461 15.10 -14.52 18.20
C THR A 461 15.54 -15.62 17.27
N VAL A 462 15.69 -15.28 15.99
CA VAL A 462 16.10 -16.20 14.93
C VAL A 462 17.53 -15.84 14.53
N THR A 463 18.42 -16.83 14.44
CA THR A 463 19.75 -16.62 13.87
C THR A 463 19.99 -17.60 12.72
N GLY A 464 21.17 -17.55 12.11
CA GLY A 464 21.51 -18.46 11.00
C GLY A 464 20.77 -18.18 9.69
N LEU A 465 20.06 -17.05 9.59
CA LEU A 465 19.38 -16.67 8.35
C LEU A 465 20.40 -16.33 7.26
N ALA A 466 20.26 -17.01 6.12
CA ALA A 466 21.04 -16.72 4.93
C ALA A 466 20.65 -15.35 4.35
N PRO A 467 21.57 -14.65 3.67
CA PRO A 467 21.25 -13.42 2.96
C PRO A 467 20.12 -13.63 1.93
N GLY A 468 19.17 -12.71 1.90
CA GLY A 468 18.00 -12.73 1.02
C GLY A 468 16.72 -12.29 1.73
N THR A 469 15.62 -12.38 0.99
CA THR A 469 14.27 -12.09 1.47
C THR A 469 13.71 -13.27 2.26
N HIS A 470 13.14 -13.00 3.44
CA HIS A 470 12.46 -13.99 4.27
C HIS A 470 11.02 -13.55 4.51
N GLU A 471 10.06 -14.44 4.22
CA GLU A 471 8.67 -14.26 4.62
C GLU A 471 8.48 -14.87 6.01
N VAL A 472 7.88 -14.12 6.92
CA VAL A 472 7.57 -14.53 8.28
C VAL A 472 6.08 -14.56 8.48
N THR A 473 5.58 -15.63 9.09
CA THR A 473 4.17 -15.79 9.44
C THR A 473 4.05 -16.19 10.90
N VAL A 474 3.18 -15.53 11.64
CA VAL A 474 2.80 -15.94 12.99
C VAL A 474 1.35 -16.36 12.99
N SER A 475 1.09 -17.56 13.49
CA SER A 475 -0.25 -18.13 13.62
C SER A 475 -0.62 -18.35 15.08
N PHE A 476 -1.83 -17.98 15.46
CA PHE A 476 -2.35 -18.15 16.82
C PHE A 476 -3.87 -18.21 16.83
N ALA A 477 -4.45 -19.18 17.55
CA ALA A 477 -5.90 -19.33 17.71
C ALA A 477 -6.70 -19.29 16.38
N GLY A 478 -6.18 -19.92 15.33
CA GLY A 478 -6.82 -19.96 14.01
C GLY A 478 -6.64 -18.70 13.15
N ARG A 479 -5.89 -17.71 13.62
CA ARG A 479 -5.54 -16.49 12.90
C ARG A 479 -4.09 -16.56 12.45
N ALA A 480 -3.74 -15.87 11.36
CA ALA A 480 -2.37 -15.78 10.87
C ALA A 480 -2.09 -14.38 10.33
N VAL A 481 -0.91 -13.86 10.63
CA VAL A 481 -0.40 -12.59 10.08
C VAL A 481 1.00 -12.82 9.52
N SER A 482 1.27 -12.20 8.37
CA SER A 482 2.54 -12.35 7.67
C SER A 482 3.16 -11.00 7.33
N ASP A 483 4.49 -10.95 7.30
CA ASP A 483 5.30 -9.85 6.78
C ASP A 483 6.54 -10.44 6.11
N PHE A 484 7.42 -9.61 5.58
CA PHE A 484 8.74 -10.03 5.15
C PHE A 484 9.82 -9.04 5.61
N PHE A 485 11.06 -9.51 5.57
CA PHE A 485 12.24 -8.72 5.86
C PHE A 485 13.43 -9.21 5.01
N GLU A 486 14.44 -8.36 4.91
CA GLU A 486 15.66 -8.64 4.15
C GLU A 486 16.83 -8.93 5.11
N VAL A 487 17.68 -9.90 4.73
CA VAL A 487 18.97 -10.17 5.37
C VAL A 487 20.07 -9.88 4.37
N TRP A 488 21.00 -8.97 4.71
CA TRP A 488 22.03 -8.46 3.80
C TRP A 488 23.43 -8.95 4.15
#